data_AF-A0A8X6NPQ7-F1
#
_entry.id   AF-A0A8X6NPQ7-F1
#
_cell.length_a   1.000
_cell.length_b   1.000
_cell.length_c   1.000
_cell.angle_alpha   90.00
_cell.angle_beta   90.00
_cell.angle_gamma   90.00
#
_symmetry.space_group_name_H-M   'P 1'
#
loop_
_entity.id
_entity.type
_entity.pdbx_description
1 polymer ?
#
loop_
_entity_poly.entity_id
_entity_poly.type
_entity_poly.pdbx_seq_one_letter_code
_entity_poly.pdbx_strand_id
1 'polypeptide(L)'
;MKLPTIIFASVLLVEGYMPEHSMETQASYETFVCPPTSSIRPCQCTTVPDIPTIHCAKIRSLKTIQVALRAWFHDDPIPYLKIVEARFEGLPSRAFVSLNITRLQIKDSNLRWIAPDAFSGMKSLLMLTLHNVTLLSFPPESLSRLSSLISLRLPENELYELAYRDLRGAGKLKYLSLAANKLTHVERGSFPIILVTLSLANNYLSTLNKSIRRLVNLEWLFLNDNRLRTLEGELDGLHNLRKLNLARNSLCRLGSSFHHLDNVQEIYLQYNSIHELGTSLQNLSQVRNLNLSMNRLANLSYSDFVGLNSLESLDLSGNLITAINGAFHSLSNLRRLDLTQNRLLSFCFMEIKPLTKLSILDISENRLHYLISDSSVATLPVERVFMARNNLTTLSNFLSHFTTLEAVDISFNQFRILKTTDFTMSSRIDYISVTGNPLECDAEQMLVYHTLENMNIEVDGVPKCRNDPPRL
;
A
#
# COMPACT_ATOMS: atom_id res chain seq x y z
N MET A 1 10.54 -24.54 10.48
CA MET A 1 10.05 -23.77 9.30
C MET A 1 10.68 -22.38 9.27
N LYS A 2 10.94 -21.74 8.11
CA LYS A 2 11.32 -20.31 8.11
C LYS A 2 10.13 -19.50 8.63
N LEU A 3 10.25 -18.90 9.81
CA LEU A 3 9.35 -17.85 10.29
C LEU A 3 9.08 -16.89 9.13
N PRO A 4 7.82 -16.65 8.73
CA PRO A 4 7.53 -15.62 7.75
C PRO A 4 8.03 -14.31 8.36
N THR A 5 9.03 -13.69 7.74
CA THR A 5 9.28 -12.27 7.89
C THR A 5 7.92 -11.60 7.79
N ILE A 6 7.50 -10.85 8.81
CA ILE A 6 6.31 -10.00 8.72
C ILE A 6 6.64 -8.96 7.66
N ILE A 7 6.44 -9.34 6.40
CA ILE A 7 6.48 -8.41 5.30
C ILE A 7 5.20 -7.62 5.48
N PHE A 8 5.32 -6.47 6.14
CA PHE A 8 4.40 -5.37 5.87
C PHE A 8 4.41 -5.23 4.36
N ALA A 9 3.33 -5.64 3.72
CA ALA A 9 3.17 -5.52 2.28
C ALA A 9 3.24 -4.03 1.95
N SER A 10 4.45 -3.56 1.69
CA SER A 10 4.75 -2.21 1.29
C SER A 10 4.26 -2.04 -0.13
N VAL A 11 3.10 -1.40 -0.25
CA VAL A 11 2.81 -0.36 -1.26
C VAL A 11 3.33 -0.69 -2.66
N LEU A 12 2.51 -1.39 -3.43
CA LEU A 12 2.55 -1.43 -4.90
C LEU A 12 1.15 -1.77 -5.44
N LEU A 13 0.13 -0.98 -5.07
CA LEU A 13 -1.23 -1.12 -5.61
C LEU A 13 -1.81 0.25 -6.00
N VAL A 14 -1.01 1.07 -6.70
CA VAL A 14 -1.56 2.28 -7.35
C VAL A 14 -2.55 1.88 -8.45
N GLU A 15 -2.35 0.72 -9.11
CA GLU A 15 -3.17 0.31 -10.25
C GLU A 15 -4.41 -0.52 -9.91
N GLY A 16 -4.40 -1.30 -8.81
CA GLY A 16 -5.48 -2.23 -8.47
C GLY A 16 -6.82 -1.59 -8.08
N TYR A 17 -6.83 -0.29 -7.74
CA TYR A 17 -8.04 0.45 -7.35
C TYR A 17 -8.63 1.30 -8.48
N MET A 18 -7.97 1.34 -9.64
CA MET A 18 -8.58 1.86 -10.85
C MET A 18 -9.23 0.68 -11.56
N PRO A 19 -10.57 0.62 -11.67
CA PRO A 19 -11.20 -0.56 -12.22
C PRO A 19 -10.86 -0.73 -13.70
N GLU A 20 -9.96 -1.66 -14.01
CA GLU A 20 -9.81 -2.18 -15.37
C GLU A 20 -11.05 -3.03 -15.75
N HIS A 21 -11.67 -3.66 -14.75
CA HIS A 21 -12.70 -4.69 -14.93
C HIS A 21 -14.12 -4.30 -14.47
N SER A 22 -14.32 -3.24 -13.67
CA SER A 22 -15.63 -2.99 -13.03
C SER A 22 -16.63 -2.17 -13.87
N MET A 23 -16.32 -1.92 -15.14
CA MET A 23 -17.13 -1.04 -15.99
C MET A 23 -18.19 -1.80 -16.80
N GLU A 24 -17.95 -3.06 -17.15
CA GLU A 24 -18.85 -3.92 -17.92
C GLU A 24 -18.72 -5.36 -17.39
N THR A 25 -19.84 -6.07 -17.21
CA THR A 25 -19.86 -7.44 -16.63
C THR A 25 -19.39 -8.47 -17.65
N GLN A 26 -18.88 -9.63 -17.19
CA GLN A 26 -18.46 -10.76 -18.03
C GLN A 26 -19.55 -11.20 -19.03
N ALA A 27 -20.82 -11.05 -18.66
CA ALA A 27 -22.00 -11.28 -19.50
C ALA A 27 -22.07 -10.38 -20.76
N SER A 28 -21.38 -9.22 -20.77
CA SER A 28 -21.41 -8.26 -21.87
C SER A 28 -20.61 -8.71 -23.10
N TYR A 29 -19.81 -9.78 -22.98
CA TYR A 29 -18.92 -10.26 -24.05
C TYR A 29 -19.08 -11.76 -24.36
N GLU A 30 -20.11 -12.43 -23.85
CA GLU A 30 -20.34 -13.87 -24.09
C GLU A 30 -20.49 -14.22 -25.57
N THR A 31 -20.94 -13.27 -26.39
CA THR A 31 -21.12 -13.43 -27.84
C THR A 31 -19.91 -12.98 -28.67
N PHE A 32 -18.84 -12.49 -28.03
CA PHE A 32 -17.68 -11.96 -28.75
C PHE A 32 -16.85 -13.11 -29.36
N VAL A 33 -16.67 -13.07 -30.67
CA VAL A 33 -15.87 -14.05 -31.40
C VAL A 33 -14.54 -13.43 -31.82
N CYS A 34 -13.43 -13.99 -31.33
CA CYS A 34 -12.10 -13.55 -31.73
C CYS A 34 -11.83 -13.84 -33.22
N PRO A 35 -11.39 -12.85 -34.02
CA PRO A 35 -10.95 -13.09 -35.38
C PRO A 35 -9.74 -14.04 -35.45
N PRO A 36 -9.62 -14.88 -36.49
CA PRO A 36 -8.41 -15.68 -36.71
C PRO A 36 -7.18 -14.78 -36.82
N THR A 37 -6.10 -15.12 -36.12
CA THR A 37 -4.84 -14.34 -36.12
C THR A 37 -4.29 -14.06 -37.53
N SER A 38 -4.48 -14.98 -38.48
CA SER A 38 -4.07 -14.79 -39.88
C SER A 38 -4.78 -13.62 -40.56
N SER A 39 -6.03 -13.32 -40.17
CA SER A 39 -6.88 -12.31 -40.78
C SER A 39 -6.64 -10.89 -40.25
N ILE A 40 -6.08 -10.76 -39.04
CA ILE A 40 -5.86 -9.48 -38.36
C ILE A 40 -4.37 -9.17 -38.12
N ARG A 41 -3.44 -9.84 -38.81
CA ARG A 41 -2.00 -9.55 -38.68
C ARG A 41 -1.71 -8.07 -38.94
N PRO A 42 -0.84 -7.42 -38.14
CA PRO A 42 0.07 -7.97 -37.11
C PRO A 42 -0.54 -8.11 -35.69
N CYS A 43 -1.86 -8.01 -35.55
CA CYS A 43 -2.54 -8.14 -34.27
C CYS A 43 -2.96 -9.60 -33.97
N GLN A 44 -3.33 -9.84 -32.72
CA GLN A 44 -3.82 -11.12 -32.19
C GLN A 44 -5.00 -10.87 -31.27
N CYS A 45 -5.95 -11.79 -31.19
CA CYS A 45 -7.11 -11.69 -30.32
C CYS A 45 -7.05 -12.74 -29.20
N THR A 46 -7.30 -12.33 -27.97
CA THR A 46 -7.32 -13.19 -26.77
C THR A 46 -8.59 -12.93 -25.96
N THR A 47 -9.11 -13.94 -25.26
CA THR A 47 -10.33 -13.84 -24.45
C THR A 47 -10.13 -14.14 -22.95
N VAL A 48 -8.90 -14.43 -22.53
CA VAL A 48 -8.57 -14.87 -21.16
C VAL A 48 -7.63 -13.84 -20.52
N PRO A 49 -7.87 -13.35 -19.28
CA PRO A 49 -8.82 -13.89 -18.29
C PRO A 49 -10.24 -13.31 -18.26
N ASP A 50 -10.53 -12.08 -18.72
CA ASP A 50 -11.86 -11.47 -18.46
C ASP A 50 -12.46 -10.60 -19.59
N ILE A 51 -11.64 -9.94 -20.43
CA ILE A 51 -12.13 -9.02 -21.47
C ILE A 51 -11.46 -9.40 -22.81
N PRO A 52 -12.24 -9.61 -23.90
CA PRO A 52 -11.65 -9.84 -25.20
C PRO A 52 -10.71 -8.71 -25.62
N THR A 53 -9.47 -9.06 -25.91
CA THR A 53 -8.40 -8.10 -26.12
C THR A 53 -7.73 -8.34 -27.47
N ILE A 54 -7.66 -7.27 -28.27
CA ILE A 54 -6.86 -7.21 -29.49
C ILE A 54 -5.48 -6.66 -29.13
N HIS A 55 -4.46 -7.49 -29.27
CA HIS A 55 -3.06 -7.16 -29.04
C HIS A 55 -2.35 -6.91 -30.36
N CYS A 56 -1.87 -5.70 -30.57
CA CYS A 56 -1.07 -5.30 -31.72
C CYS A 56 0.34 -4.94 -31.25
N ALA A 57 1.37 -5.60 -31.78
CA ALA A 57 2.76 -5.38 -31.37
C ALA A 57 3.65 -4.95 -32.55
N LYS A 58 4.72 -4.19 -32.27
CA LYS A 58 5.78 -3.84 -33.24
C LYS A 58 5.24 -3.10 -34.47
N ILE A 59 4.24 -2.24 -34.25
CA ILE A 59 3.52 -1.53 -35.30
C ILE A 59 4.34 -0.37 -35.84
N ARG A 60 4.54 -0.32 -37.17
CA ARG A 60 5.26 0.79 -37.84
C ARG A 60 4.36 1.96 -38.23
N SER A 61 3.09 1.70 -38.51
CA SER A 61 2.13 2.72 -38.93
C SER A 61 0.75 2.39 -38.39
N LEU A 62 0.04 3.42 -37.91
CA LEU A 62 -1.33 3.29 -37.43
C LEU A 62 -2.30 2.79 -38.52
N LYS A 63 -2.02 3.11 -39.79
CA LYS A 63 -2.81 2.64 -40.94
C LYS A 63 -2.82 1.11 -41.04
N THR A 64 -1.75 0.44 -40.60
CA THR A 64 -1.69 -1.03 -40.56
C THR A 64 -2.75 -1.61 -39.63
N ILE A 65 -2.98 -1.00 -38.47
CA ILE A 65 -4.01 -1.45 -37.52
C ILE A 65 -5.40 -1.19 -38.11
N GLN A 66 -5.63 0.00 -38.67
CA GLN A 66 -6.91 0.33 -39.29
C GLN A 66 -7.29 -0.65 -40.40
N VAL A 67 -6.35 -0.97 -41.29
CA VAL A 67 -6.59 -1.92 -42.39
C VAL A 67 -6.84 -3.34 -41.87
N ALA A 68 -6.07 -3.79 -40.86
CA ALA A 68 -6.21 -5.14 -40.32
C ALA A 68 -7.55 -5.35 -39.58
N LEU A 69 -8.05 -4.34 -38.88
CA LEU A 69 -9.22 -4.47 -38.01
C LEU A 69 -10.54 -4.04 -38.67
N ARG A 70 -10.51 -3.18 -39.69
CA ARG A 70 -11.73 -2.60 -40.28
C ARG A 70 -12.71 -3.63 -40.84
N ALA A 71 -12.22 -4.75 -41.40
CA ALA A 71 -13.08 -5.79 -41.97
C ALA A 71 -13.87 -6.58 -40.92
N TRP A 72 -13.38 -6.61 -39.67
CA TRP A 72 -13.97 -7.39 -38.57
C TRP A 72 -14.73 -6.52 -37.57
N PHE A 73 -14.36 -5.25 -37.43
CA PHE A 73 -14.88 -4.36 -36.40
C PHE A 73 -15.42 -3.05 -36.99
N HIS A 74 -16.13 -3.15 -38.12
CA HIS A 74 -16.76 -1.99 -38.75
C HIS A 74 -17.89 -1.44 -37.87
N ASP A 75 -18.81 -2.31 -37.48
CA ASP A 75 -19.98 -1.98 -36.66
C ASP A 75 -19.84 -2.51 -35.22
N ASP A 76 -19.05 -3.58 -35.03
CA ASP A 76 -18.84 -4.20 -33.73
C ASP A 76 -17.78 -3.47 -32.89
N PRO A 77 -18.03 -3.27 -31.58
CA PRO A 77 -17.06 -2.65 -30.69
C PRO A 77 -15.85 -3.56 -30.44
N ILE A 78 -14.67 -2.97 -30.40
CA ILE A 78 -13.44 -3.59 -29.91
C ILE A 78 -13.40 -3.36 -28.39
N PRO A 79 -13.60 -4.41 -27.55
CA PRO A 79 -13.71 -4.23 -26.10
C PRO A 79 -12.41 -3.70 -25.48
N TYR A 80 -11.27 -4.16 -25.99
CA TYR A 80 -9.96 -3.69 -25.61
C TYR A 80 -8.95 -3.78 -26.75
N LEU A 81 -8.40 -2.65 -27.19
CA LEU A 81 -7.26 -2.58 -28.09
C LEU A 81 -5.98 -2.22 -27.30
N LYS A 82 -4.99 -3.12 -27.32
CA LYS A 82 -3.64 -2.91 -26.78
C LYS A 82 -2.63 -2.79 -27.91
N ILE A 83 -1.92 -1.67 -27.95
CA ILE A 83 -0.84 -1.39 -28.90
C ILE A 83 0.46 -1.31 -28.10
N VAL A 84 1.44 -2.16 -28.42
CA VAL A 84 2.71 -2.27 -27.68
C VAL A 84 3.89 -2.18 -28.65
N GLU A 85 4.99 -1.58 -28.22
CA GLU A 85 6.22 -1.44 -29.03
C GLU A 85 5.98 -0.75 -30.39
N ALA A 86 5.11 0.27 -30.43
CA ALA A 86 4.87 0.99 -31.67
C ALA A 86 6.02 1.95 -32.01
N ARG A 87 6.34 2.04 -33.30
CA ARG A 87 7.43 2.86 -33.85
C ARG A 87 6.97 4.18 -34.46
N PHE A 88 5.67 4.48 -34.44
CA PHE A 88 5.18 5.78 -34.89
C PHE A 88 5.40 6.84 -33.81
N GLU A 89 5.76 8.06 -34.23
CA GLU A 89 6.10 9.14 -33.30
C GLU A 89 4.89 9.96 -32.83
N GLY A 90 3.73 9.77 -33.46
CA GLY A 90 2.56 10.59 -33.20
C GLY A 90 1.22 9.97 -33.57
N LEU A 91 0.16 10.50 -32.97
CA LEU A 91 -1.23 10.21 -33.35
C LEU A 91 -1.74 11.33 -34.26
N PRO A 92 -1.91 11.10 -35.57
CA PRO A 92 -2.43 12.11 -36.49
C PRO A 92 -3.93 12.37 -36.25
N SER A 93 -4.44 13.42 -36.88
CA SER A 93 -5.87 13.73 -36.92
C SER A 93 -6.71 12.52 -37.29
N ARG A 94 -7.78 12.27 -36.54
CA ARG A 94 -8.72 11.14 -36.78
C ARG A 94 -8.04 9.76 -36.79
N ALA A 95 -7.00 9.59 -35.97
CA ALA A 95 -6.19 8.38 -35.80
C ALA A 95 -7.00 7.08 -35.69
N PHE A 96 -8.17 7.10 -35.05
CA PHE A 96 -8.98 5.90 -34.81
C PHE A 96 -10.41 5.98 -35.36
N VAL A 97 -10.68 6.89 -36.29
CA VAL A 97 -12.06 7.20 -36.75
C VAL A 97 -12.84 6.00 -37.31
N SER A 98 -12.15 4.99 -37.82
CA SER A 98 -12.76 3.78 -38.39
C SER A 98 -12.91 2.62 -37.41
N LEU A 99 -12.63 2.84 -36.11
CA LEU A 99 -12.65 1.79 -35.09
C LEU A 99 -13.53 2.22 -33.92
N ASN A 100 -14.46 1.37 -33.54
CA ASN A 100 -15.31 1.56 -32.35
C ASN A 100 -14.62 0.92 -31.14
N ILE A 101 -13.77 1.67 -30.42
CA ILE A 101 -12.94 1.13 -29.33
C ILE A 101 -13.51 1.53 -27.97
N THR A 102 -13.70 0.56 -27.07
CA THR A 102 -14.17 0.79 -25.69
C THR A 102 -13.01 1.08 -24.74
N ARG A 103 -11.90 0.34 -24.86
CA ARG A 103 -10.67 0.55 -24.08
C ARG A 103 -9.46 0.59 -25.01
N LEU A 104 -8.65 1.65 -24.89
CA LEU A 104 -7.42 1.81 -25.67
C LEU A 104 -6.23 1.91 -24.73
N GLN A 105 -5.24 1.03 -24.94
CA GLN A 105 -3.92 1.14 -24.33
C GLN A 105 -2.86 1.26 -25.41
N ILE A 106 -1.99 2.25 -25.27
CA ILE A 106 -0.75 2.37 -26.05
C ILE A 106 0.40 2.36 -25.04
N LYS A 107 1.32 1.41 -25.20
CA LYS A 107 2.43 1.18 -24.27
C LYS A 107 3.77 1.10 -25.00
N ASP A 108 4.84 1.57 -24.36
CA ASP A 108 6.23 1.40 -24.79
C ASP A 108 6.43 1.84 -26.25
N SER A 109 5.92 3.03 -26.57
CA SER A 109 5.89 3.57 -27.93
C SER A 109 6.55 4.95 -27.93
N ASN A 110 7.26 5.33 -28.99
CA ASN A 110 7.91 6.66 -29.07
C ASN A 110 6.90 7.79 -29.39
N LEU A 111 5.72 7.76 -28.76
CA LEU A 111 4.58 8.62 -29.10
C LEU A 111 4.72 10.02 -28.47
N ARG A 112 5.48 10.87 -29.15
CA ARG A 112 5.87 12.22 -28.71
C ARG A 112 4.76 13.26 -28.83
N TRP A 113 3.84 13.10 -29.77
CA TRP A 113 2.79 14.10 -30.03
C TRP A 113 1.43 13.49 -30.37
N ILE A 114 0.37 14.23 -30.07
CA ILE A 114 -1.02 13.86 -30.36
C ILE A 114 -1.67 15.06 -31.04
N ALA A 115 -2.25 14.86 -32.21
CA ALA A 115 -3.00 15.92 -32.89
C ALA A 115 -4.26 16.29 -32.08
N PRO A 116 -4.68 17.57 -32.02
CA PRO A 116 -5.83 18.01 -31.23
C PRO A 116 -7.13 17.23 -31.47
N ASP A 117 -7.33 16.72 -32.69
CA ASP A 117 -8.51 15.96 -33.11
C ASP A 117 -8.21 14.45 -33.36
N ALA A 118 -7.11 13.93 -32.81
CA ALA A 118 -6.68 12.54 -33.00
C ALA A 118 -7.76 11.51 -32.62
N PHE A 119 -8.49 11.76 -31.53
CA PHE A 119 -9.54 10.87 -31.03
C PHE A 119 -10.94 11.21 -31.55
N SER A 120 -11.06 12.00 -32.63
CA SER A 120 -12.35 12.32 -33.22
C SER A 120 -13.09 11.06 -33.67
N GLY A 121 -14.37 10.94 -33.28
CA GLY A 121 -15.21 9.79 -33.61
C GLY A 121 -15.22 8.70 -32.53
N MET A 122 -14.31 8.72 -31.56
CA MET A 122 -14.22 7.72 -30.47
C MET A 122 -15.24 7.96 -29.36
N LYS A 123 -16.53 7.93 -29.70
CA LYS A 123 -17.63 8.24 -28.75
C LYS A 123 -17.86 7.15 -27.70
N SER A 124 -17.40 5.92 -27.95
CA SER A 124 -17.57 4.77 -27.06
C SER A 124 -16.37 4.55 -26.13
N LEU A 125 -15.30 5.32 -26.26
CA LEU A 125 -14.08 5.11 -25.49
C LEU A 125 -14.32 5.46 -24.02
N LEU A 126 -14.30 4.45 -23.15
CA LEU A 126 -14.46 4.57 -21.71
C LEU A 126 -13.13 4.72 -20.99
N MET A 127 -12.06 4.13 -21.56
CA MET A 127 -10.75 4.08 -20.94
C MET A 127 -9.63 4.33 -21.93
N LEU A 128 -8.75 5.28 -21.60
CA LEU A 128 -7.54 5.59 -22.35
C LEU A 128 -6.32 5.43 -21.44
N THR A 129 -5.38 4.58 -21.83
CA THR A 129 -4.09 4.42 -21.17
C THR A 129 -2.96 4.72 -22.15
N LEU A 130 -2.13 5.71 -21.85
CA LEU A 130 -0.89 6.00 -22.58
C LEU A 130 0.28 5.84 -21.62
N HIS A 131 0.99 4.71 -21.73
CA HIS A 131 2.04 4.31 -20.79
C HIS A 131 3.40 4.39 -21.46
N ASN A 132 4.38 5.09 -20.86
CA ASN A 132 5.74 5.17 -21.38
C ASN A 132 5.76 5.61 -22.85
N VAL A 133 5.15 6.77 -23.11
CA VAL A 133 5.08 7.34 -24.45
C VAL A 133 5.92 8.60 -24.64
N THR A 134 6.70 9.02 -23.65
CA THR A 134 7.51 10.27 -23.69
C THR A 134 6.68 11.54 -23.91
N LEU A 135 5.39 11.52 -23.56
CA LEU A 135 4.48 12.62 -23.80
C LEU A 135 4.78 13.81 -22.89
N LEU A 136 5.06 14.98 -23.48
CA LEU A 136 5.34 16.24 -22.76
C LEU A 136 4.07 16.98 -22.32
N SER A 137 2.99 16.84 -23.09
CA SER A 137 1.70 17.50 -22.83
C SER A 137 0.56 16.71 -23.45
N PHE A 138 -0.61 16.68 -22.80
CA PHE A 138 -1.82 16.15 -23.42
C PHE A 138 -2.63 17.30 -24.04
N PRO A 139 -2.97 17.27 -25.35
CA PRO A 139 -3.72 18.34 -25.99
C PRO A 139 -5.14 18.46 -25.39
N PRO A 140 -5.51 19.61 -24.80
CA PRO A 140 -6.81 19.80 -24.16
C PRO A 140 -8.01 19.46 -25.06
N GLU A 141 -7.93 19.85 -26.33
CA GLU A 141 -8.99 19.67 -27.32
C GLU A 141 -9.28 18.18 -27.57
N SER A 142 -8.28 17.31 -27.41
CA SER A 142 -8.44 15.87 -27.61
C SER A 142 -9.36 15.23 -26.57
N LEU A 143 -9.32 15.67 -25.31
CA LEU A 143 -10.23 15.16 -24.27
C LEU A 143 -11.66 15.62 -24.49
N SER A 144 -11.87 16.81 -25.08
CA SER A 144 -13.22 17.30 -25.42
C SER A 144 -13.94 16.40 -26.43
N ARG A 145 -13.20 15.59 -27.19
CA ARG A 145 -13.76 14.63 -28.15
C ARG A 145 -14.15 13.29 -27.52
N LEU A 146 -13.66 13.00 -26.31
CA LEU A 146 -13.85 11.75 -25.60
C LEU A 146 -15.01 11.86 -24.59
N SER A 147 -16.23 12.06 -25.10
CA SER A 147 -17.43 12.37 -24.30
C SER A 147 -17.90 11.27 -23.34
N SER A 148 -17.35 10.05 -23.46
CA SER A 148 -17.68 8.89 -22.63
C SER A 148 -16.53 8.43 -21.75
N LEU A 149 -15.39 9.13 -21.79
CA LEU A 149 -14.20 8.74 -21.05
C LEU A 149 -14.44 8.85 -19.55
N ILE A 150 -14.23 7.73 -18.86
CA ILE A 150 -14.39 7.61 -17.41
C ILE A 150 -13.04 7.35 -16.73
N SER A 151 -12.08 6.74 -17.46
CA SER A 151 -10.73 6.47 -16.96
C SER A 151 -9.67 6.99 -17.92
N LEU A 152 -8.77 7.82 -17.39
CA LEU A 152 -7.60 8.34 -18.10
C LEU A 152 -6.35 8.01 -17.29
N ARG A 153 -5.44 7.25 -17.90
CA ARG A 153 -4.16 6.89 -17.30
C ARG A 153 -3.02 7.33 -18.20
N LEU A 154 -2.15 8.18 -17.69
CA LEU A 154 -0.96 8.66 -18.38
C LEU A 154 0.32 8.33 -17.59
N PRO A 155 0.51 7.08 -17.10
CA PRO A 155 1.67 6.74 -16.29
C PRO A 155 2.97 6.76 -17.09
N GLU A 156 4.09 7.02 -16.40
CA GLU A 156 5.44 6.93 -16.99
C GLU A 156 5.60 7.84 -18.20
N ASN A 157 5.10 9.08 -18.12
CA ASN A 157 5.27 10.09 -19.16
C ASN A 157 6.16 11.24 -18.67
N GLU A 158 6.22 12.30 -19.47
CA GLU A 158 7.14 13.41 -19.29
C GLU A 158 6.39 14.71 -18.93
N LEU A 159 5.17 14.59 -18.39
CA LEU A 159 4.32 15.73 -18.02
C LEU A 159 4.98 16.51 -16.87
N TYR A 160 5.18 17.81 -17.05
CA TYR A 160 5.86 18.68 -16.08
C TYR A 160 4.91 19.57 -15.25
N GLU A 161 3.77 19.95 -15.83
CA GLU A 161 2.74 20.74 -15.18
C GLU A 161 1.34 20.25 -15.59
N LEU A 162 0.34 20.60 -14.79
CA LEU A 162 -1.07 20.42 -15.13
C LEU A 162 -1.81 21.75 -15.00
N ALA A 163 -2.19 22.32 -16.13
CA ALA A 163 -2.93 23.57 -16.23
C ALA A 163 -4.45 23.35 -16.13
N TYR A 164 -5.20 24.41 -15.79
CA TYR A 164 -6.66 24.37 -15.64
C TYR A 164 -7.39 23.91 -16.93
N ARG A 165 -6.75 24.12 -18.09
CA ARG A 165 -7.30 23.79 -19.41
C ARG A 165 -7.08 22.33 -19.80
N ASP A 166 -6.09 21.64 -19.24
CA ASP A 166 -5.59 20.37 -19.80
C ASP A 166 -6.61 19.24 -19.72
N LEU A 167 -7.43 19.21 -18.67
CA LEU A 167 -8.51 18.24 -18.49
C LEU A 167 -9.90 18.83 -18.81
N ARG A 168 -9.94 20.01 -19.43
CA ARG A 168 -11.20 20.67 -19.78
C ARG A 168 -11.96 19.82 -20.79
N GLY A 169 -13.22 19.50 -20.46
CA GLY A 169 -14.08 18.66 -21.30
C GLY A 169 -14.14 17.19 -20.89
N ALA A 170 -13.28 16.73 -19.98
CA ALA A 170 -13.33 15.38 -19.39
C ALA A 170 -14.44 15.25 -18.32
N GLY A 171 -15.67 15.65 -18.65
CA GLY A 171 -16.76 15.84 -17.70
C GLY A 171 -17.34 14.56 -17.08
N LYS A 172 -16.96 13.37 -17.57
CA LYS A 172 -17.34 12.06 -17.02
C LYS A 172 -16.17 11.30 -16.38
N LEU A 173 -14.98 11.92 -16.34
CA LEU A 173 -13.78 11.30 -15.81
C LEU A 173 -13.91 11.07 -14.31
N LYS A 174 -13.86 9.81 -13.88
CA LYS A 174 -13.90 9.38 -12.47
C LYS A 174 -12.54 8.91 -11.97
N TYR A 175 -11.73 8.34 -12.86
CA TYR A 175 -10.44 7.74 -12.52
C TYR A 175 -9.34 8.43 -13.31
N LEU A 176 -8.38 9.04 -12.60
CA LEU A 176 -7.26 9.74 -13.20
C LEU A 176 -5.94 9.25 -12.60
N SER A 177 -5.04 8.74 -13.44
CA SER A 177 -3.64 8.49 -13.08
C SER A 177 -2.71 9.37 -13.89
N LEU A 178 -1.94 10.21 -13.20
CA LEU A 178 -0.78 10.92 -13.74
C LEU A 178 0.51 10.45 -13.03
N ALA A 179 0.52 9.20 -12.56
CA ALA A 179 1.63 8.65 -11.80
C ALA A 179 2.92 8.57 -12.62
N ALA A 180 4.08 8.56 -11.97
CA ALA A 180 5.38 8.40 -12.63
C ALA A 180 5.60 9.43 -13.76
N ASN A 181 5.31 10.71 -13.49
CA ASN A 181 5.56 11.82 -14.40
C ASN A 181 6.62 12.76 -13.82
N LYS A 182 6.78 13.96 -14.39
CA LYS A 182 7.69 15.00 -13.92
C LYS A 182 6.94 16.19 -13.30
N LEU A 183 5.72 15.97 -12.80
CA LEU A 183 4.87 17.06 -12.33
C LEU A 183 5.51 17.79 -11.15
N THR A 184 5.70 19.09 -11.30
CA THR A 184 6.16 19.99 -10.22
C THR A 184 5.07 20.97 -9.80
N HIS A 185 4.12 21.26 -10.69
CA HIS A 185 3.04 22.21 -10.47
C HIS A 185 1.69 21.66 -10.94
N VAL A 186 0.65 21.96 -10.17
CA VAL A 186 -0.75 21.71 -10.52
C VAL A 186 -1.56 22.97 -10.25
N GLU A 187 -2.22 23.49 -11.28
CA GLU A 187 -3.09 24.66 -11.14
C GLU A 187 -4.39 24.32 -10.42
N ARG A 188 -4.96 25.31 -9.72
CA ARG A 188 -6.26 25.16 -9.05
C ARG A 188 -7.38 24.93 -10.06
N GLY A 189 -8.23 23.96 -9.78
CA GLY A 189 -9.38 23.64 -10.63
C GLY A 189 -9.04 22.90 -11.92
N SER A 190 -7.80 22.39 -12.04
CA SER A 190 -7.39 21.52 -13.16
C SER A 190 -8.08 20.16 -13.16
N PHE A 191 -8.52 19.67 -12.00
CA PHE A 191 -9.18 18.37 -11.88
C PHE A 191 -10.71 18.46 -12.01
N PRO A 192 -11.35 17.50 -12.71
CA PRO A 192 -12.82 17.35 -12.68
C PRO A 192 -13.32 17.05 -11.27
N ILE A 193 -14.33 17.79 -10.80
CA ILE A 193 -14.86 17.67 -9.42
C ILE A 193 -15.55 16.33 -9.11
N ILE A 194 -15.85 15.54 -10.14
CA ILE A 194 -16.49 14.23 -10.04
C ILE A 194 -15.49 13.07 -9.86
N LEU A 195 -14.19 13.37 -9.78
CA LEU A 195 -13.17 12.34 -9.59
C LEU A 195 -13.43 11.55 -8.30
N VAL A 196 -13.25 10.24 -8.43
CA VAL A 196 -13.35 9.25 -7.35
C VAL A 196 -11.96 8.72 -6.99
N THR A 197 -11.09 8.56 -7.98
CA THR A 197 -9.69 8.15 -7.78
C THR A 197 -8.75 9.12 -8.46
N LEU A 198 -7.76 9.60 -7.72
CA LEU A 198 -6.67 10.42 -8.24
C LEU A 198 -5.33 9.84 -7.80
N SER A 199 -4.47 9.55 -8.78
CA SER A 199 -3.08 9.21 -8.54
C SER A 199 -2.15 10.26 -9.15
N LEU A 200 -1.37 10.90 -8.30
CA LEU A 200 -0.22 11.76 -8.64
C LEU A 200 1.07 11.15 -8.08
N ALA A 201 1.08 9.84 -7.81
CA ALA A 201 2.21 9.14 -7.22
C ALA A 201 3.48 9.23 -8.09
N ASN A 202 4.67 9.18 -7.50
CA ASN A 202 5.94 9.21 -8.21
C ASN A 202 6.05 10.45 -9.14
N ASN A 203 6.00 11.64 -8.53
CA ASN A 203 6.16 12.93 -9.20
C ASN A 203 7.10 13.82 -8.36
N TYR A 204 7.22 15.11 -8.70
CA TYR A 204 8.09 16.05 -8.00
C TYR A 204 7.32 17.16 -7.27
N LEU A 205 6.07 16.90 -6.88
CA LEU A 205 5.20 17.89 -6.25
C LEU A 205 5.71 18.26 -4.85
N SER A 206 5.90 19.55 -4.60
CA SER A 206 6.20 20.09 -3.27
C SER A 206 4.97 20.63 -2.53
N THR A 207 3.88 20.87 -3.25
CA THR A 207 2.56 21.33 -2.78
C THR A 207 1.49 20.84 -3.76
N LEU A 208 0.23 20.75 -3.31
CA LEU A 208 -0.91 20.47 -4.19
C LEU A 208 -1.59 21.76 -4.66
N ASN A 209 -1.13 22.93 -4.19
CA ASN A 209 -1.67 24.25 -4.50
C ASN A 209 -3.19 24.32 -4.32
N LYS A 210 -3.75 23.62 -3.32
CA LYS A 210 -5.20 23.54 -3.07
C LYS A 210 -6.02 23.00 -4.25
N SER A 211 -5.39 22.34 -5.22
CA SER A 211 -6.04 21.88 -6.45
C SER A 211 -7.09 20.79 -6.23
N ILE A 212 -6.98 20.02 -5.13
CA ILE A 212 -7.85 18.89 -4.83
C ILE A 212 -8.99 19.19 -3.84
N ARG A 213 -9.02 20.36 -3.21
CA ARG A 213 -10.01 20.69 -2.14
C ARG A 213 -11.47 20.58 -2.56
N ARG A 214 -11.76 20.66 -3.85
CA ARG A 214 -13.13 20.59 -4.40
C ARG A 214 -13.54 19.19 -4.84
N LEU A 215 -12.66 18.19 -4.71
CA LEU A 215 -12.90 16.81 -5.11
C LEU A 215 -13.68 16.07 -4.02
N VAL A 216 -14.91 16.53 -3.76
CA VAL A 216 -15.75 16.03 -2.66
C VAL A 216 -16.16 14.56 -2.83
N ASN A 217 -16.05 14.00 -4.03
CA ASN A 217 -16.36 12.60 -4.33
C ASN A 217 -15.11 11.69 -4.26
N LEU A 218 -13.95 12.24 -3.93
CA LEU A 218 -12.70 11.50 -3.96
C LEU A 218 -12.65 10.47 -2.83
N GLU A 219 -12.48 9.21 -3.20
CA GLU A 219 -12.40 8.06 -2.27
C GLU A 219 -10.95 7.54 -2.15
N TRP A 220 -10.17 7.63 -3.22
CA TRP A 220 -8.80 7.13 -3.27
C TRP A 220 -7.82 8.20 -3.76
N LEU A 221 -6.85 8.55 -2.93
CA LEU A 221 -5.83 9.55 -3.23
C LEU A 221 -4.43 8.98 -3.03
N PHE A 222 -3.66 8.94 -4.12
CA PHE A 222 -2.27 8.48 -4.12
C PHE A 222 -1.34 9.65 -4.43
N LEU A 223 -0.51 9.99 -3.44
CA LEU A 223 0.47 11.08 -3.45
C LEU A 223 1.86 10.59 -3.04
N ASN A 224 2.05 9.27 -2.95
CA ASN A 224 3.33 8.69 -2.56
C ASN A 224 4.45 9.05 -3.54
N ASP A 225 5.70 8.99 -3.09
CA ASP A 225 6.87 9.27 -3.92
C ASP A 225 6.80 10.67 -4.53
N ASN A 226 6.61 11.68 -3.68
CA ASN A 226 6.64 13.10 -4.04
C ASN A 226 7.58 13.86 -3.10
N ARG A 227 7.55 15.20 -3.13
CA ARG A 227 8.40 16.07 -2.31
C ARG A 227 7.56 16.93 -1.35
N LEU A 228 6.37 16.46 -0.97
CA LEU A 228 5.45 17.19 -0.11
C LEU A 228 6.07 17.36 1.29
N ARG A 229 6.11 18.60 1.77
CA ARG A 229 6.64 18.93 3.11
C ARG A 229 5.54 19.21 4.13
N THR A 230 4.36 19.60 3.66
CA THR A 230 3.18 19.89 4.46
C THR A 230 1.92 19.58 3.64
N LEU A 231 0.83 19.32 4.34
CA LEU A 231 -0.51 19.15 3.78
C LEU A 231 -1.49 20.17 4.37
N GLU A 232 -0.98 21.24 4.99
CA GLU A 232 -1.79 22.22 5.68
C GLU A 232 -2.77 22.93 4.73
N GLY A 233 -4.05 22.71 5.01
CA GLY A 233 -5.17 23.06 4.18
C GLY A 233 -5.35 22.21 2.90
N GLU A 234 -4.42 21.35 2.51
CA GLU A 234 -4.46 20.70 1.18
C GLU A 234 -5.57 19.66 1.06
N LEU A 235 -5.98 19.03 2.17
CA LEU A 235 -6.99 17.96 2.21
C LEU A 235 -8.38 18.43 2.67
N ASP A 236 -8.57 19.74 2.86
CA ASP A 236 -9.85 20.29 3.32
C ASP A 236 -10.96 19.93 2.32
N GLY A 237 -12.08 19.38 2.83
CA GLY A 237 -13.26 19.03 2.02
C GLY A 237 -13.29 17.60 1.46
N LEU A 238 -12.25 16.79 1.71
CA LEU A 238 -12.16 15.40 1.25
C LEU A 238 -12.86 14.41 2.19
N HIS A 239 -14.11 14.69 2.55
CA HIS A 239 -14.87 13.92 3.55
C HIS A 239 -15.12 12.46 3.15
N ASN A 240 -15.20 12.16 1.84
CA ASN A 240 -15.44 10.80 1.32
C ASN A 240 -14.17 9.97 1.14
N LEU A 241 -13.00 10.51 1.49
CA LEU A 241 -11.74 9.82 1.28
C LEU A 241 -11.68 8.57 2.14
N ARG A 242 -11.42 7.41 1.53
CA ARG A 242 -11.29 6.09 2.19
C ARG A 242 -9.84 5.66 2.30
N LYS A 243 -9.01 5.99 1.31
CA LYS A 243 -7.59 5.62 1.28
C LYS A 243 -6.73 6.80 0.89
N LEU A 244 -5.73 7.07 1.73
CA LEU A 244 -4.75 8.13 1.54
C LEU A 244 -3.34 7.55 1.59
N ASN A 245 -2.63 7.63 0.47
CA ASN A 245 -1.23 7.23 0.40
C ASN A 245 -0.30 8.44 0.25
N LEU A 246 0.50 8.68 1.28
CA LEU A 246 1.47 9.76 1.42
C LEU A 246 2.89 9.24 1.69
N ALA A 247 3.11 7.94 1.51
CA ALA A 247 4.41 7.31 1.73
C ALA A 247 5.52 7.98 0.89
N ARG A 248 6.76 7.96 1.38
CA ARG A 248 7.94 8.46 0.63
C ARG A 248 7.76 9.93 0.20
N ASN A 249 7.43 10.78 1.17
CA ASN A 249 7.42 12.24 1.01
C ASN A 249 8.43 12.87 2.00
N SER A 250 8.31 14.16 2.29
CA SER A 250 9.16 14.88 3.25
C SER A 250 8.32 15.56 4.34
N LEU A 251 7.21 14.93 4.75
CA LEU A 251 6.33 15.46 5.80
C LEU A 251 7.05 15.43 7.15
N CYS A 252 7.08 16.58 7.84
CA CYS A 252 7.67 16.67 9.17
C CYS A 252 6.64 16.55 10.31
N ARG A 253 5.37 16.83 10.03
CA ARG A 253 4.26 16.79 10.99
C ARG A 253 2.96 16.50 10.23
N LEU A 254 1.98 15.99 10.95
CA LEU A 254 0.61 15.96 10.46
C LEU A 254 -0.03 17.33 10.78
N GLY A 255 -0.79 17.88 9.84
CA GLY A 255 -1.46 19.19 9.99
C GLY A 255 -2.93 19.04 10.41
N SER A 256 -3.64 20.15 10.55
CA SER A 256 -5.09 20.16 10.84
C SER A 256 -5.95 19.59 9.71
N SER A 257 -5.41 19.47 8.48
CA SER A 257 -6.17 18.92 7.35
C SER A 257 -6.56 17.45 7.49
N PHE A 258 -5.95 16.71 8.42
CA PHE A 258 -6.39 15.36 8.76
C PHE A 258 -7.71 15.36 9.55
N HIS A 259 -8.06 16.43 10.25
CA HIS A 259 -9.26 16.50 11.10
C HIS A 259 -10.58 16.32 10.36
N HIS A 260 -10.60 16.49 9.03
CA HIS A 260 -11.79 16.46 8.20
C HIS A 260 -11.92 15.18 7.34
N LEU A 261 -11.07 14.18 7.57
CA LEU A 261 -11.07 12.92 6.81
C LEU A 261 -11.99 11.89 7.48
N ASP A 262 -13.28 12.19 7.54
CA ASP A 262 -14.26 11.49 8.38
C ASP A 262 -14.42 10.00 8.05
N ASN A 263 -14.21 9.63 6.77
CA ASN A 263 -14.43 8.27 6.26
C ASN A 263 -13.13 7.52 5.93
N VAL A 264 -11.96 8.06 6.28
CA VAL A 264 -10.69 7.43 5.91
C VAL A 264 -10.46 6.16 6.71
N GLN A 265 -10.13 5.08 5.99
CA GLN A 265 -9.95 3.73 6.52
C GLN A 265 -8.48 3.31 6.49
N GLU A 266 -7.73 3.77 5.49
CA GLU A 266 -6.33 3.40 5.29
C GLU A 266 -5.45 4.65 5.08
N ILE A 267 -4.43 4.80 5.92
CA ILE A 267 -3.46 5.90 5.83
C ILE A 267 -2.04 5.32 5.80
N TYR A 268 -1.31 5.67 4.74
CA TYR A 268 0.09 5.28 4.55
C TYR A 268 0.99 6.52 4.61
N LEU A 269 1.86 6.58 5.61
CA LEU A 269 2.76 7.72 5.90
C LEU A 269 4.21 7.29 6.04
N GLN A 270 4.55 6.06 5.68
CA GLN A 270 5.89 5.54 5.86
C GLN A 270 6.94 6.26 5.02
N TYR A 271 8.21 6.24 5.46
CA TYR A 271 9.31 6.93 4.80
C TYR A 271 9.04 8.45 4.66
N ASN A 272 8.66 9.09 5.76
CA ASN A 272 8.58 10.55 5.88
C ASN A 272 9.59 11.03 6.95
N SER A 273 9.41 12.23 7.48
CA SER A 273 10.25 12.80 8.55
C SER A 273 9.40 13.25 9.74
N ILE A 274 8.27 12.56 9.98
CA ILE A 274 7.31 12.91 11.02
C ILE A 274 7.95 12.67 12.39
N HIS A 275 8.04 13.72 13.20
CA HIS A 275 8.64 13.65 14.55
C HIS A 275 7.61 13.81 15.68
N GLU A 276 6.39 14.27 15.37
CA GLU A 276 5.26 14.35 16.28
C GLU A 276 3.94 14.15 15.53
N LEU A 277 2.94 13.61 16.23
CA LEU A 277 1.58 13.41 15.70
C LEU A 277 0.60 14.50 16.17
N GLY A 278 0.80 15.02 17.39
CA GLY A 278 -0.05 16.05 17.97
C GLY A 278 -1.52 15.60 18.04
N THR A 279 -2.44 16.49 17.65
CA THR A 279 -3.88 16.19 17.66
C THR A 279 -4.43 15.82 16.28
N SER A 280 -3.58 15.69 15.25
CA SER A 280 -4.01 15.53 13.85
C SER A 280 -4.87 14.30 13.58
N LEU A 281 -4.77 13.27 14.42
CA LEU A 281 -5.49 11.99 14.24
C LEU A 281 -6.79 11.89 15.06
N GLN A 282 -7.13 12.89 15.88
CA GLN A 282 -8.17 12.80 16.93
C GLN A 282 -9.59 12.48 16.46
N ASN A 283 -9.91 12.69 15.18
CA ASN A 283 -11.26 12.48 14.63
C ASN A 283 -11.35 11.32 13.63
N LEU A 284 -10.27 10.57 13.44
CA LEU A 284 -10.18 9.56 12.39
C LEU A 284 -10.77 8.20 12.82
N SER A 285 -12.03 8.22 13.23
CA SER A 285 -12.71 7.08 13.87
C SER A 285 -12.89 5.84 12.98
N GLN A 286 -12.80 6.01 11.65
CA GLN A 286 -12.95 4.92 10.67
C GLN A 286 -11.63 4.28 10.25
N VAL A 287 -10.48 4.81 10.70
CA VAL A 287 -9.17 4.26 10.31
C VAL A 287 -9.02 2.87 10.90
N ARG A 288 -8.73 1.90 10.02
CA ARG A 288 -8.42 0.51 10.35
C ARG A 288 -6.93 0.20 10.21
N ASN A 289 -6.26 0.87 9.28
CA ASN A 289 -4.85 0.64 8.99
C ASN A 289 -4.09 1.97 8.96
N LEU A 290 -3.10 2.08 9.84
CA LEU A 290 -2.20 3.24 9.91
C LEU A 290 -0.75 2.75 9.84
N ASN A 291 -0.05 3.18 8.78
CA ASN A 291 1.38 2.91 8.65
C ASN A 291 2.19 4.21 8.85
N LEU A 292 2.93 4.27 9.94
CA LEU A 292 3.83 5.34 10.34
C LEU A 292 5.30 4.89 10.38
N SER A 293 5.62 3.73 9.77
CA SER A 293 6.97 3.18 9.79
C SER A 293 7.99 4.11 9.13
N MET A 294 9.27 3.95 9.46
CA MET A 294 10.36 4.71 8.83
C MET A 294 10.13 6.23 8.91
N ASN A 295 9.80 6.72 10.11
CA ASN A 295 9.66 8.14 10.44
C ASN A 295 10.66 8.52 11.54
N ARG A 296 10.41 9.62 12.27
CA ARG A 296 11.31 10.17 13.30
C ARG A 296 10.59 10.33 14.64
N LEU A 297 9.54 9.56 14.91
CA LEU A 297 8.81 9.60 16.18
C LEU A 297 9.74 9.14 17.31
N ALA A 298 9.92 9.98 18.33
CA ALA A 298 10.85 9.70 19.43
C ALA A 298 10.15 9.41 20.75
N ASN A 299 9.11 10.16 21.08
CA ASN A 299 8.29 9.94 22.27
C ASN A 299 6.84 9.96 21.84
N LEU A 300 6.10 8.92 22.23
CA LEU A 300 4.66 8.91 22.07
C LEU A 300 4.00 9.55 23.29
N SER A 301 2.80 10.06 23.11
CA SER A 301 1.99 10.67 24.14
C SER A 301 0.62 10.00 24.24
N TYR A 302 -0.01 10.11 25.41
CA TYR A 302 -1.37 9.62 25.64
C TYR A 302 -2.38 10.11 24.59
N SER A 303 -2.17 11.31 24.02
CA SER A 303 -3.08 11.93 23.05
C SER A 303 -2.87 11.53 21.58
N ASP A 304 -1.75 10.90 21.23
CA ASP A 304 -1.31 10.73 19.84
C ASP A 304 -2.26 9.90 18.98
N PHE A 305 -2.91 8.89 19.58
CA PHE A 305 -3.83 7.96 18.90
C PHE A 305 -5.25 8.01 19.46
N VAL A 306 -5.59 9.05 20.22
CA VAL A 306 -6.97 9.30 20.64
C VAL A 306 -7.86 9.39 19.40
N GLY A 307 -9.07 8.82 19.47
CA GLY A 307 -10.04 8.87 18.38
C GLY A 307 -9.93 7.76 17.33
N LEU A 308 -8.82 7.02 17.28
CA LEU A 308 -8.61 5.89 16.35
C LEU A 308 -9.31 4.59 16.82
N ASN A 309 -10.59 4.70 17.14
CA ASN A 309 -11.34 3.63 17.83
C ASN A 309 -11.50 2.36 16.98
N SER A 310 -11.45 2.46 15.65
CA SER A 310 -11.57 1.32 14.72
C SER A 310 -10.22 0.75 14.27
N LEU A 311 -9.10 1.22 14.82
CA LEU A 311 -7.77 0.84 14.35
C LEU A 311 -7.51 -0.64 14.62
N GLU A 312 -7.19 -1.40 13.57
CA GLU A 312 -6.92 -2.83 13.64
C GLU A 312 -5.43 -3.16 13.44
N SER A 313 -4.71 -2.31 12.71
CA SER A 313 -3.28 -2.48 12.43
C SER A 313 -2.53 -1.16 12.54
N LEU A 314 -1.50 -1.15 13.39
CA LEU A 314 -0.60 -0.02 13.60
C LEU A 314 0.85 -0.46 13.37
N ASP A 315 1.51 0.18 12.42
CA ASP A 315 2.93 -0.01 12.12
C ASP A 315 3.71 1.25 12.50
N LEU A 316 4.56 1.12 13.52
CA LEU A 316 5.47 2.14 14.04
C LEU A 316 6.94 1.73 13.87
N SER A 317 7.21 0.73 13.04
CA SER A 317 8.56 0.18 12.86
C SER A 317 9.55 1.23 12.32
N GLY A 318 10.83 1.08 12.63
CA GLY A 318 11.88 1.95 12.07
C GLY A 318 11.74 3.43 12.48
N ASN A 319 11.26 3.70 13.69
CA ASN A 319 11.20 5.04 14.27
C ASN A 319 12.32 5.23 15.32
N LEU A 320 12.21 6.26 16.16
CA LEU A 320 13.17 6.59 17.20
C LEU A 320 12.58 6.41 18.60
N ILE A 321 11.52 5.61 18.74
CA ILE A 321 10.66 5.59 19.94
C ILE A 321 11.47 5.08 21.13
N THR A 322 11.55 5.91 22.18
CA THR A 322 12.15 5.57 23.47
C THR A 322 11.12 5.36 24.57
N ALA A 323 9.90 5.88 24.42
CA ALA A 323 8.81 5.76 25.39
C ALA A 323 7.43 5.78 24.72
N ILE A 324 6.51 4.93 25.21
CA ILE A 324 5.13 4.78 24.71
C ILE A 324 4.16 5.68 25.51
N ASN A 325 4.33 5.79 26.83
CA ASN A 325 3.60 6.72 27.70
C ASN A 325 2.06 6.59 27.60
N GLY A 326 1.55 5.36 27.55
CA GLY A 326 0.11 5.08 27.48
C GLY A 326 -0.56 5.50 26.17
N ALA A 327 0.21 5.76 25.11
CA ALA A 327 -0.32 6.22 23.81
C ALA A 327 -1.39 5.30 23.20
N PHE A 328 -1.40 4.02 23.57
CA PHE A 328 -2.31 3.03 23.00
C PHE A 328 -3.63 2.84 23.78
N HIS A 329 -3.92 3.69 24.77
CA HIS A 329 -5.04 3.49 25.68
C HIS A 329 -6.42 3.41 25.01
N SER A 330 -6.59 4.04 23.84
CA SER A 330 -7.85 4.10 23.09
C SER A 330 -8.04 2.95 22.09
N LEU A 331 -6.98 2.17 21.82
CA LEU A 331 -6.89 1.28 20.67
C LEU A 331 -7.46 -0.12 20.94
N SER A 332 -8.66 -0.21 21.51
CA SER A 332 -9.28 -1.48 21.93
C SER A 332 -9.57 -2.47 20.78
N ASN A 333 -9.59 -2.00 19.52
CA ASN A 333 -9.77 -2.85 18.34
C ASN A 333 -8.45 -3.31 17.70
N LEU A 334 -7.30 -2.89 18.22
CA LEU A 334 -6.01 -3.19 17.61
C LEU A 334 -5.73 -4.69 17.67
N ARG A 335 -5.40 -5.25 16.51
CA ARG A 335 -5.07 -6.68 16.34
C ARG A 335 -3.58 -6.88 16.09
N ARG A 336 -2.92 -5.91 15.46
CA ARG A 336 -1.51 -5.97 15.09
C ARG A 336 -0.81 -4.69 15.48
N LEU A 337 0.27 -4.83 16.25
CA LEU A 337 1.15 -3.74 16.65
C LEU A 337 2.60 -4.12 16.32
N ASP A 338 3.22 -3.33 15.45
CA ASP A 338 4.65 -3.42 15.14
C ASP A 338 5.40 -2.20 15.66
N LEU A 339 6.35 -2.45 16.55
CA LEU A 339 7.29 -1.50 17.16
C LEU A 339 8.74 -1.86 16.85
N THR A 340 9.01 -2.68 15.84
CA THR A 340 10.35 -3.11 15.46
C THR A 340 11.27 -1.95 15.12
N GLN A 341 12.59 -2.16 15.24
CA GLN A 341 13.57 -1.16 14.82
C GLN A 341 13.38 0.21 15.49
N ASN A 342 13.06 0.20 16.78
CA ASN A 342 12.95 1.40 17.62
C ASN A 342 14.08 1.44 18.66
N ARG A 343 13.93 2.26 19.71
CA ARG A 343 14.97 2.51 20.73
C ARG A 343 14.47 2.26 22.14
N LEU A 344 13.46 1.39 22.30
CA LEU A 344 12.91 1.04 23.60
C LEU A 344 13.98 0.34 24.45
N LEU A 345 14.18 0.80 25.69
CA LEU A 345 15.09 0.19 26.67
C LEU A 345 14.38 -0.83 27.58
N SER A 346 13.07 -0.70 27.71
CA SER A 346 12.21 -1.59 28.48
C SER A 346 10.81 -1.61 27.89
N PHE A 347 10.06 -2.66 28.18
CA PHE A 347 8.66 -2.79 27.76
C PHE A 347 7.78 -3.22 28.94
N CYS A 348 6.70 -2.50 29.17
CA CYS A 348 5.78 -2.74 30.29
C CYS A 348 4.45 -3.26 29.78
N PHE A 349 3.93 -4.33 30.38
CA PHE A 349 2.63 -4.90 30.01
C PHE A 349 1.48 -3.88 30.06
N MET A 350 1.56 -2.90 30.98
CA MET A 350 0.55 -1.85 31.12
C MET A 350 0.37 -0.99 29.85
N GLU A 351 1.39 -0.90 28.99
CA GLU A 351 1.32 -0.16 27.72
C GLU A 351 0.37 -0.82 26.71
N ILE A 352 0.18 -2.13 26.79
CA ILE A 352 -0.67 -2.92 25.87
C ILE A 352 -1.91 -3.50 26.53
N LYS A 353 -2.04 -3.40 27.86
CA LYS A 353 -3.22 -3.88 28.61
C LYS A 353 -4.56 -3.41 28.03
N PRO A 354 -4.71 -2.19 27.46
CA PRO A 354 -5.96 -1.75 26.83
C PRO A 354 -6.30 -2.46 25.49
N LEU A 355 -5.34 -3.15 24.87
CA LEU A 355 -5.44 -3.73 23.53
C LEU A 355 -6.11 -5.12 23.57
N THR A 356 -7.38 -5.16 23.95
CA THR A 356 -8.10 -6.41 24.26
C THR A 356 -8.31 -7.36 23.07
N LYS A 357 -8.04 -6.92 21.82
CA LYS A 357 -8.09 -7.74 20.60
C LYS A 357 -6.72 -8.01 19.97
N LEU A 358 -5.63 -7.66 20.66
CA LEU A 358 -4.27 -7.81 20.14
C LEU A 358 -3.93 -9.29 19.94
N SER A 359 -3.61 -9.67 18.71
CA SER A 359 -3.19 -11.04 18.36
C SER A 359 -1.71 -11.10 17.99
N ILE A 360 -1.15 -10.03 17.39
CA ILE A 360 0.27 -9.96 17.02
C ILE A 360 0.93 -8.74 17.64
N LEU A 361 2.01 -8.99 18.39
CA LEU A 361 2.90 -7.97 18.95
C LEU A 361 4.34 -8.22 18.47
N ASP A 362 4.93 -7.23 17.83
CA ASP A 362 6.35 -7.25 17.48
C ASP A 362 7.09 -6.06 18.13
N ILE A 363 8.02 -6.39 19.03
CA ILE A 363 8.94 -5.45 19.71
C ILE A 363 10.40 -5.82 19.44
N SER A 364 10.66 -6.56 18.36
CA SER A 364 12.00 -6.99 17.94
C SER A 364 12.87 -5.81 17.53
N GLU A 365 14.19 -6.01 17.42
CA GLU A 365 15.13 -4.99 16.94
C GLU A 365 15.06 -3.67 17.74
N ASN A 366 14.86 -3.77 19.05
CA ASN A 366 14.92 -2.66 19.99
C ASN A 366 16.20 -2.75 20.84
N ARG A 367 16.21 -2.10 22.01
CA ARG A 367 17.31 -2.14 22.98
C ARG A 367 16.83 -2.64 24.34
N LEU A 368 15.85 -3.53 24.34
CA LEU A 368 15.18 -3.97 25.56
C LEU A 368 16.15 -4.73 26.46
N HIS A 369 16.32 -4.26 27.69
CA HIS A 369 17.09 -4.93 28.75
C HIS A 369 16.21 -5.75 29.68
N TYR A 370 14.98 -5.31 29.90
CA TYR A 370 14.04 -5.95 30.80
C TYR A 370 12.60 -5.73 30.36
N LEU A 371 11.76 -6.70 30.71
CA LEU A 371 10.31 -6.64 30.60
C LEU A 371 9.72 -6.39 32.00
N ILE A 372 8.67 -5.60 32.06
CA ILE A 372 7.92 -5.32 33.29
C ILE A 372 6.55 -5.96 33.16
N SER A 373 6.31 -6.96 33.99
CA SER A 373 5.02 -7.66 34.11
C SER A 373 4.15 -6.99 35.18
N ASP A 374 2.84 -7.08 35.02
CA ASP A 374 1.88 -6.60 36.02
C ASP A 374 1.58 -7.73 37.01
N SER A 375 1.44 -7.43 38.29
CA SER A 375 0.93 -8.40 39.27
C SER A 375 -0.57 -8.69 39.10
N SER A 376 -1.28 -7.96 38.23
CA SER A 376 -2.69 -8.18 37.95
C SER A 376 -2.97 -9.44 37.11
N VAL A 377 -4.16 -10.00 37.28
CA VAL A 377 -4.67 -11.18 36.54
C VAL A 377 -5.12 -10.83 35.10
N ALA A 378 -4.85 -9.61 34.63
CA ALA A 378 -5.24 -9.21 33.28
C ALA A 378 -4.44 -10.00 32.23
N THR A 379 -5.15 -10.53 31.24
CA THR A 379 -4.58 -11.32 30.15
C THR A 379 -5.08 -10.82 28.79
N LEU A 380 -4.29 -11.08 27.74
CA LEU A 380 -4.58 -10.71 26.36
C LEU A 380 -4.55 -11.94 25.44
N PRO A 381 -5.37 -11.95 24.37
CA PRO A 381 -5.42 -13.04 23.39
C PRO A 381 -4.30 -12.91 22.34
N VAL A 382 -3.06 -12.67 22.78
CA VAL A 382 -1.91 -12.58 21.89
C VAL A 382 -1.54 -13.99 21.40
N GLU A 383 -1.57 -14.17 20.09
CA GLU A 383 -1.21 -15.41 19.40
C GLU A 383 0.28 -15.44 19.08
N ARG A 384 0.87 -14.30 18.71
CA ARG A 384 2.29 -14.23 18.32
C ARG A 384 2.98 -13.04 18.96
N VAL A 385 4.11 -13.32 19.62
CA VAL A 385 4.97 -12.30 20.22
C VAL A 385 6.40 -12.43 19.72
N PHE A 386 6.92 -11.35 19.17
CA PHE A 386 8.28 -11.28 18.64
C PHE A 386 9.08 -10.26 19.44
N MET A 387 10.21 -10.70 19.97
CA MET A 387 11.12 -9.93 20.83
C MET A 387 12.57 -10.14 20.39
N ALA A 388 12.78 -10.56 19.15
CA ALA A 388 14.08 -10.91 18.61
C ALA A 388 15.03 -9.70 18.60
N ARG A 389 16.35 -9.94 18.60
CA ARG A 389 17.38 -8.89 18.43
C ARG A 389 17.23 -7.75 19.46
N ASN A 390 17.13 -8.13 20.72
CA ASN A 390 17.12 -7.22 21.87
C ASN A 390 18.29 -7.56 22.81
N ASN A 391 18.28 -7.04 24.04
CA ASN A 391 19.30 -7.32 25.06
C ASN A 391 18.69 -7.97 26.31
N LEU A 392 17.64 -8.77 26.15
CA LEU A 392 16.92 -9.43 27.23
C LEU A 392 17.74 -10.60 27.80
N THR A 393 17.70 -10.77 29.11
CA THR A 393 18.32 -11.90 29.82
C THR A 393 17.28 -12.81 30.51
N THR A 394 16.04 -12.35 30.64
CA THR A 394 14.92 -13.01 31.31
C THR A 394 13.60 -12.53 30.72
N LEU A 395 12.55 -13.36 30.81
CA LEU A 395 11.19 -13.00 30.41
C LEU A 395 10.36 -12.43 31.56
N SER A 396 10.81 -12.56 32.82
CA SER A 396 10.14 -11.99 33.99
C SER A 396 8.63 -12.31 34.06
N ASN A 397 8.23 -13.55 33.72
CA ASN A 397 6.83 -13.98 33.61
C ASN A 397 5.98 -13.20 32.60
N PHE A 398 6.57 -12.41 31.70
CA PHE A 398 5.81 -11.56 30.78
C PHE A 398 4.83 -12.35 29.89
N LEU A 399 5.21 -13.57 29.51
CA LEU A 399 4.37 -14.47 28.70
C LEU A 399 3.13 -14.98 29.44
N SER A 400 3.09 -14.95 30.78
CA SER A 400 1.91 -15.41 31.54
C SER A 400 0.68 -14.53 31.33
N HIS A 401 0.86 -13.34 30.76
CA HIS A 401 -0.25 -12.46 30.38
C HIS A 401 -0.93 -12.88 29.07
N PHE A 402 -0.41 -13.87 28.33
CA PHE A 402 -0.93 -14.27 27.02
C PHE A 402 -1.58 -15.66 27.05
N THR A 403 -2.88 -15.72 26.76
CA THR A 403 -3.70 -16.95 26.95
C THR A 403 -3.84 -17.81 25.69
N THR A 404 -3.50 -17.28 24.52
CA THR A 404 -3.68 -17.94 23.22
C THR A 404 -2.37 -18.03 22.44
N LEU A 405 -1.23 -18.00 23.13
CA LEU A 405 0.08 -17.88 22.52
C LEU A 405 0.43 -19.12 21.71
N GLU A 406 0.69 -18.94 20.41
CA GLU A 406 1.08 -19.98 19.45
C GLU A 406 2.58 -19.90 19.14
N ALA A 407 3.13 -18.69 19.01
CA ALA A 407 4.51 -18.48 18.59
C ALA A 407 5.24 -17.42 19.41
N VAL A 408 6.47 -17.74 19.82
CA VAL A 408 7.36 -16.86 20.58
C VAL A 408 8.71 -16.77 19.89
N ASP A 409 9.18 -15.57 19.59
CA ASP A 409 10.54 -15.35 19.11
C ASP A 409 11.35 -14.50 20.10
N ILE A 410 12.34 -15.11 20.74
CA ILE A 410 13.32 -14.44 21.62
C ILE A 410 14.74 -14.56 21.05
N SER A 411 14.87 -14.83 19.75
CA SER A 411 16.17 -15.02 19.10
C SER A 411 17.07 -13.79 19.21
N PHE A 412 18.37 -14.01 19.18
CA PHE A 412 19.40 -12.96 19.23
C PHE A 412 19.24 -12.00 20.42
N ASN A 413 19.06 -12.56 21.61
CA ASN A 413 19.06 -11.85 22.89
C ASN A 413 20.29 -12.28 23.73
N GLN A 414 20.24 -12.08 25.05
CA GLN A 414 21.31 -12.44 25.99
C GLN A 414 20.86 -13.51 27.00
N PHE A 415 19.92 -14.38 26.61
CA PHE A 415 19.50 -15.48 27.47
C PHE A 415 20.63 -16.49 27.64
N ARG A 416 21.03 -16.73 28.88
CA ARG A 416 21.97 -17.80 29.26
C ARG A 416 21.26 -19.06 29.71
N ILE A 417 20.16 -18.88 30.45
CA ILE A 417 19.35 -19.95 31.00
C ILE A 417 17.89 -19.64 30.65
N LEU A 418 17.16 -20.65 30.21
CA LEU A 418 15.71 -20.59 30.02
C LEU A 418 15.03 -21.31 31.18
N LYS A 419 13.83 -20.88 31.54
CA LYS A 419 13.01 -21.59 32.53
C LYS A 419 11.82 -22.21 31.82
N THR A 420 11.56 -23.49 32.08
CA THR A 420 10.35 -24.16 31.57
C THR A 420 9.09 -23.40 31.97
N THR A 421 9.05 -22.87 33.19
CA THR A 421 7.92 -22.07 33.72
C THR A 421 7.56 -20.85 32.89
N ASP A 422 8.50 -20.28 32.12
CA ASP A 422 8.21 -19.13 31.25
C ASP A 422 7.31 -19.54 30.07
N PHE A 423 7.33 -20.81 29.68
CA PHE A 423 6.63 -21.34 28.50
C PHE A 423 5.46 -22.26 28.86
N THR A 424 5.55 -22.98 29.98
CA THR A 424 4.52 -23.96 30.39
C THR A 424 3.25 -23.34 30.98
N MET A 425 3.25 -22.04 31.27
CA MET A 425 2.07 -21.32 31.74
C MET A 425 1.07 -21.03 30.62
N SER A 426 1.48 -21.16 29.35
CA SER A 426 0.62 -20.96 28.19
C SER A 426 0.33 -22.31 27.55
N SER A 427 -0.95 -22.66 27.39
CA SER A 427 -1.37 -24.04 27.10
C SER A 427 -1.27 -24.45 25.62
N ARG A 428 -0.68 -23.62 24.74
CA ARG A 428 -0.72 -23.82 23.27
C ARG A 428 0.47 -23.28 22.46
N ILE A 429 1.64 -23.09 23.07
CA ILE A 429 2.80 -22.64 22.28
C ILE A 429 3.24 -23.77 21.35
N ASP A 430 3.17 -23.53 20.03
CA ASP A 430 3.57 -24.49 19.01
C ASP A 430 5.02 -24.27 18.58
N TYR A 431 5.52 -23.02 18.67
CA TYR A 431 6.81 -22.64 18.14
C TYR A 431 7.55 -21.64 19.04
N ILE A 432 8.83 -21.92 19.32
CA ILE A 432 9.73 -21.02 20.05
C ILE A 432 11.05 -20.87 19.28
N SER A 433 11.42 -19.64 18.96
CA SER A 433 12.77 -19.33 18.46
C SER A 433 13.64 -18.78 19.58
N VAL A 434 14.74 -19.48 19.86
CA VAL A 434 15.79 -19.08 20.82
C VAL A 434 17.15 -18.93 20.16
N THR A 435 17.21 -19.06 18.83
CA THR A 435 18.42 -18.96 17.99
C THR A 435 19.28 -17.74 18.35
N GLY A 436 20.60 -17.93 18.42
CA GLY A 436 21.54 -16.83 18.59
C GLY A 436 21.68 -16.29 20.01
N ASN A 437 21.04 -16.91 21.01
CA ASN A 437 21.27 -16.64 22.42
C ASN A 437 22.52 -17.38 22.95
N PRO A 438 23.25 -16.81 23.93
CA PRO A 438 24.41 -17.43 24.57
C PRO A 438 23.99 -18.46 25.64
N LEU A 439 23.15 -19.42 25.25
CA LEU A 439 22.61 -20.43 26.17
C LEU A 439 23.72 -21.32 26.73
N GLU A 440 23.70 -21.53 28.03
CA GLU A 440 24.60 -22.45 28.74
C GLU A 440 24.27 -23.90 28.34
N CYS A 441 25.29 -24.74 28.32
CA CYS A 441 25.15 -26.15 27.99
C CYS A 441 25.46 -27.00 29.22
N ASP A 442 24.50 -27.05 30.15
CA ASP A 442 24.52 -27.89 31.33
C ASP A 442 23.27 -28.80 31.39
N ALA A 443 23.22 -29.69 32.38
CA ALA A 443 22.13 -30.64 32.53
C ALA A 443 20.77 -29.98 32.79
N GLU A 444 20.75 -28.82 33.45
CA GLU A 444 19.51 -28.09 33.75
C GLU A 444 18.91 -27.50 32.48
N GLN A 445 19.73 -26.86 31.65
CA GLN A 445 19.28 -26.30 30.38
C GLN A 445 18.82 -27.40 29.43
N MET A 446 19.50 -28.56 29.39
CA MET A 446 19.08 -29.70 28.57
C MET A 446 17.72 -30.27 29.00
N LEU A 447 17.42 -30.25 30.30
CA LEU A 447 16.11 -30.65 30.82
C LEU A 447 14.98 -29.72 30.31
N VAL A 448 15.26 -28.42 30.15
CA VAL A 448 14.30 -27.47 29.57
C VAL A 448 13.93 -27.88 28.15
N TYR A 449 14.92 -28.16 27.30
CA TYR A 449 14.69 -28.60 25.92
C TYR A 449 13.88 -29.90 25.84
N HIS A 450 14.24 -30.93 26.61
CA HIS A 450 13.48 -32.18 26.66
C HIS A 450 12.03 -31.95 27.15
N THR A 451 11.83 -31.03 28.10
CA THR A 451 10.48 -30.70 28.58
C THR A 451 9.64 -30.05 27.48
N LEU A 452 10.22 -29.12 26.72
CA LEU A 452 9.54 -28.45 25.60
C LEU A 452 9.24 -29.44 24.46
N GLU A 453 10.18 -30.33 24.14
CA GLU A 453 10.03 -31.38 23.13
C GLU A 453 8.91 -32.36 23.51
N ASN A 454 8.85 -32.81 24.77
CA ASN A 454 7.77 -33.66 25.28
C ASN A 454 6.38 -33.00 25.22
N MET A 455 6.34 -31.67 25.12
CA MET A 455 5.11 -30.90 24.91
C MET A 455 4.79 -30.69 23.41
N ASN A 456 5.55 -31.31 22.49
CA ASN A 456 5.46 -31.16 21.04
C ASN A 456 5.70 -29.71 20.55
N ILE A 457 6.53 -28.94 21.25
CA ILE A 457 6.86 -27.56 20.87
C ILE A 457 8.06 -27.57 19.91
N GLU A 458 7.93 -26.97 18.72
CA GLU A 458 9.06 -26.77 17.81
C GLU A 458 9.99 -25.68 18.37
N VAL A 459 11.21 -26.06 18.76
CA VAL A 459 12.22 -25.12 19.24
C VAL A 459 13.30 -24.89 18.18
N ASP A 460 13.38 -23.67 17.65
CA ASP A 460 14.45 -23.25 16.76
C ASP A 460 15.63 -22.65 17.55
N GLY A 461 16.81 -23.25 17.41
CA GLY A 461 18.04 -22.85 18.08
C GLY A 461 18.43 -23.75 19.26
N VAL A 462 19.70 -24.17 19.26
CA VAL A 462 20.29 -25.03 20.30
C VAL A 462 21.48 -24.35 20.98
N PRO A 463 21.78 -24.69 22.26
CA PRO A 463 23.01 -24.26 22.90
C PRO A 463 24.21 -24.80 22.14
N LYS A 464 25.27 -24.00 22.00
CA LYS A 464 26.53 -24.44 21.38
C LYS A 464 27.34 -25.29 22.36
N CYS A 465 27.00 -26.56 22.46
CA CYS A 465 27.67 -27.54 23.33
C CYS A 465 29.02 -27.99 22.74
N ARG A 466 30.07 -28.08 23.58
CA ARG A 466 31.39 -28.58 23.14
C ARG A 466 31.43 -30.10 22.94
N ASN A 467 30.67 -30.88 23.72
CA ASN A 467 30.83 -32.33 23.82
C ASN A 467 29.57 -33.18 23.58
N ASP A 468 28.38 -32.58 23.47
CA ASP A 468 27.15 -33.30 23.13
C ASP A 468 26.09 -32.27 22.69
N PRO A 469 25.90 -32.02 21.38
CA PRO A 469 24.78 -31.19 20.93
C PRO A 469 23.46 -31.87 21.32
N PRO A 470 22.40 -31.11 21.65
CA PRO A 470 21.08 -31.70 21.88
C PRO A 470 20.69 -32.51 20.64
N ARG A 471 20.31 -33.77 20.86
CA ARG A 471 19.50 -34.47 19.87
C ARG A 471 18.11 -33.85 19.97
N LEU A 472 17.84 -32.91 19.08
CA LEU A 472 16.49 -32.49 18.73
C LEU A 472 15.80 -33.60 17.94
#